data_AF-A0A1X4I239-F1
#
_entry.id   AF-A0A1X4I239-F1
#
_cell.length_a   1.000
_cell.length_b   1.000
_cell.length_c   1.000
_cell.angle_alpha   90.00
_cell.angle_beta   90.00
_cell.angle_gamma   90.00
#
_symmetry.space_group_name_H-M   'P 1'
#
loop_
_entity.id
_entity.type
_entity.pdbx_description
1 polymer ?
#
loop_
_entity_poly.entity_id
_entity_poly.type
_entity_poly.pdbx_seq_one_letter_code
_entity_poly.pdbx_strand_id
1 'polypeptide(L)'
;LPRAAATSAAEPWRLRAERAAEEAVRLARRLGDPAVLAFALNGAFMQSFATCGSAARRDALGAELTRLAVDHQLPGHEVLGRLVRVQALAGLGDLAAADAEAEEIDRLAHRNERPLAAVFTSWYRALRACETDGWPAARPRYAELLAETAGYGMPGLTRGAAALVALVPSMRDGTLPDPDDFAGLDAGPYRPWLVPLLQAASGATERARQALATVPRPPHDLLQEALWCVLARTAAAVGHQEVLRRARDELAAADGESAGGGSGLVSFGPVARHLRAADAVLGGRDPSLTGPADGGA
;
A
#
# COMPACT_ATOMS: atom_id res chain seq x y z
N LEU A 1 6.93 -17.57 -4.05
CA LEU A 1 7.26 -16.16 -3.74
C LEU A 1 8.43 -16.15 -2.77
N PRO A 2 9.37 -15.20 -2.87
CA PRO A 2 10.41 -15.01 -1.85
C PRO A 2 9.76 -14.89 -0.46
N ARG A 3 10.39 -15.43 0.58
CA ARG A 3 9.91 -15.29 1.97
C ARG A 3 10.18 -13.88 2.47
N ALA A 4 9.35 -13.39 3.39
CA ALA A 4 9.58 -12.08 4.00
C ALA A 4 10.87 -12.05 4.82
N ALA A 5 11.21 -13.14 5.53
CA ALA A 5 12.45 -13.20 6.30
C ALA A 5 13.72 -13.29 5.44
N ALA A 6 13.60 -13.71 4.17
CA ALA A 6 14.77 -13.84 3.30
C ALA A 6 15.46 -12.48 3.09
N THR A 7 16.79 -12.48 3.08
CA THR A 7 17.59 -11.36 2.57
C THR A 7 17.07 -10.95 1.20
N SER A 8 17.08 -9.63 0.93
CA SER A 8 16.62 -9.08 -0.34
C SER A 8 17.33 -9.79 -1.49
N ALA A 9 16.62 -10.71 -2.14
CA ALA A 9 17.19 -11.44 -3.25
C ALA A 9 17.34 -10.46 -4.41
N ALA A 10 18.48 -10.51 -5.09
CA ALA A 10 18.60 -9.79 -6.34
C ALA A 10 17.49 -10.30 -7.28
N GLU A 11 16.72 -9.38 -7.86
CA GLU A 11 15.66 -9.68 -8.82
C GLU A 11 16.03 -9.02 -10.15
N PRO A 12 16.96 -9.61 -10.92
CA PRO A 12 17.55 -8.98 -12.12
C PRO A 12 16.50 -8.64 -13.18
N TRP A 13 15.41 -9.39 -13.22
CA TRP A 13 14.30 -9.15 -14.12
C TRP A 13 13.57 -7.84 -13.83
N ARG A 14 13.51 -7.37 -12.57
CA ARG A 14 12.94 -6.06 -12.22
C ARG A 14 13.85 -4.93 -12.67
N LEU A 15 15.14 -5.02 -12.34
CA LEU A 15 16.12 -4.02 -12.77
C LEU A 15 16.14 -3.90 -14.30
N ARG A 16 15.97 -5.03 -15.01
CA ARG A 16 15.79 -5.03 -16.46
C ARG A 16 14.50 -4.33 -16.88
N ALA A 17 13.37 -4.63 -16.24
CA ALA A 17 12.08 -4.04 -16.56
C ALA A 17 12.06 -2.52 -16.31
N GLU A 18 12.63 -2.06 -15.19
CA GLU A 18 12.78 -0.63 -14.88
C GLU A 18 13.63 0.08 -15.92
N ARG A 19 14.83 -0.44 -16.23
CA ARG A 19 15.69 0.12 -17.29
C ARG A 19 15.01 0.14 -18.65
N ALA A 20 14.24 -0.90 -18.97
CA ALA A 20 13.49 -0.97 -20.22
C ALA A 20 12.39 0.11 -20.26
N ALA A 21 11.70 0.37 -19.15
CA ALA A 21 10.70 1.42 -19.05
C ALA A 21 11.32 2.82 -19.17
N GLU A 22 12.45 3.08 -18.50
CA GLU A 22 13.19 4.33 -18.62
C GLU A 22 13.67 4.58 -20.06
N GLU A 23 14.20 3.54 -20.70
CA GLU A 23 14.65 3.60 -22.09
C GLU A 23 13.48 3.82 -23.04
N ALA A 24 12.33 3.19 -22.82
CA ALA A 24 11.12 3.39 -23.60
C ALA A 24 10.63 4.85 -23.51
N VAL A 25 10.59 5.45 -22.31
CA VAL A 25 10.24 6.87 -22.13
C VAL A 25 11.23 7.76 -22.87
N ARG A 26 12.53 7.49 -22.74
CA ARG A 26 13.59 8.26 -23.41
C ARG A 26 13.46 8.19 -24.93
N LEU A 27 13.17 7.01 -25.49
CA LEU A 27 12.95 6.80 -26.91
C LEU A 27 11.69 7.51 -27.40
N ALA A 28 10.58 7.38 -26.69
CA ALA A 28 9.31 8.02 -27.04
C ALA A 28 9.43 9.55 -27.07
N ARG A 29 10.15 10.16 -26.11
CA ARG A 29 10.44 11.60 -26.10
C ARG A 29 11.21 12.05 -27.34
N ARG A 30 12.15 11.23 -27.85
CA ARG A 30 12.90 11.55 -29.09
C ARG A 30 12.06 11.39 -30.35
N LEU A 31 11.13 10.43 -30.34
CA LEU A 31 10.24 10.21 -31.46
C LEU A 31 9.23 11.36 -31.63
N GLY A 32 8.84 12.00 -30.53
CA GLY A 32 7.90 13.14 -30.55
C GLY A 32 6.43 12.74 -30.76
N ASP A 33 6.11 11.44 -30.66
CA ASP A 33 4.74 10.93 -30.73
C ASP A 33 4.10 10.91 -29.32
N PRO A 34 3.04 11.71 -29.07
CA PRO A 34 2.38 11.78 -27.76
C PRO A 34 1.73 10.47 -27.30
N ALA A 35 1.17 9.67 -28.22
CA ALA A 35 0.51 8.43 -27.85
C ALA A 35 1.55 7.38 -27.43
N VAL A 36 2.69 7.33 -28.11
CA VAL A 36 3.81 6.45 -27.74
C VAL A 36 4.41 6.88 -26.40
N LEU A 37 4.56 8.18 -26.16
CA LEU A 37 5.03 8.68 -24.86
C LEU A 37 4.06 8.36 -23.73
N ALA A 38 2.74 8.53 -23.94
CA ALA A 38 1.73 8.16 -22.97
C ALA A 38 1.79 6.66 -22.61
N PHE A 39 1.96 5.80 -23.61
CA PHE A 39 2.15 4.36 -23.39
C PHE A 39 3.43 4.05 -22.60
N ALA A 40 4.54 4.72 -22.93
CA ALA A 40 5.81 4.53 -22.22
C ALA A 40 5.74 5.01 -20.75
N LEU A 41 5.04 6.13 -20.48
CA LEU A 41 4.80 6.62 -19.12
C LEU A 41 3.95 5.66 -18.29
N ASN A 42 2.92 5.05 -18.88
CA ASN A 42 2.19 3.97 -18.23
C ASN A 42 3.11 2.78 -17.90
N GLY A 43 3.97 2.38 -18.84
CA GLY A 43 5.00 1.36 -18.59
C GLY A 43 5.92 1.70 -17.42
N ALA A 44 6.38 2.94 -17.33
CA ALA A 44 7.20 3.43 -16.21
C ALA A 44 6.43 3.42 -14.87
N PHE A 45 5.15 3.80 -14.88
CA PHE A 45 4.28 3.66 -13.71
C PHE A 45 4.20 2.20 -13.25
N MET A 46 3.98 1.25 -14.15
CA MET A 46 3.93 -0.18 -13.83
C MET A 46 5.23 -0.73 -13.22
N GLN A 47 6.37 -0.05 -13.41
CA GLN A 47 7.67 -0.41 -12.82
C GLN A 47 8.03 0.40 -11.56
N SER A 48 7.16 1.29 -11.10
CA SER A 48 7.41 2.19 -9.95
C SER A 48 7.10 1.57 -8.57
N PHE A 49 6.98 0.25 -8.50
CA PHE A 49 6.65 -0.50 -7.27
C PHE A 49 7.83 -1.30 -6.72
N ALA A 50 9.06 -1.05 -7.22
CA ALA A 50 10.25 -1.80 -6.83
C ALA A 50 10.55 -1.68 -5.33
N THR A 51 10.25 -0.54 -4.72
CA THR A 51 10.44 -0.28 -3.30
C THR A 51 9.26 0.48 -2.72
N CYS A 52 9.05 0.36 -1.41
CA CYS A 52 8.21 1.28 -0.67
C CYS A 52 8.72 2.72 -0.85
N GLY A 53 7.86 3.71 -0.65
CA GLY A 53 8.30 5.11 -0.66
C GLY A 53 8.38 5.71 -2.05
N SER A 54 7.59 5.18 -2.99
CA SER A 54 7.60 5.57 -4.40
C SER A 54 6.43 6.48 -4.79
N ALA A 55 5.62 6.97 -3.83
CA ALA A 55 4.44 7.77 -4.15
C ALA A 55 4.78 9.07 -4.88
N ALA A 56 5.85 9.77 -4.48
CA ALA A 56 6.31 10.98 -5.18
C ALA A 56 6.69 10.71 -6.65
N ARG A 57 7.36 9.58 -6.93
CA ARG A 57 7.68 9.16 -8.31
C ARG A 57 6.40 8.87 -9.10
N ARG A 58 5.41 8.21 -8.48
CA ARG A 58 4.12 7.91 -9.09
C ARG A 58 3.33 9.19 -9.41
N ASP A 59 3.29 10.16 -8.52
CA ASP A 59 2.63 11.45 -8.80
C ASP A 59 3.32 12.20 -9.96
N ALA A 60 4.66 12.24 -9.99
CA ALA A 60 5.38 12.86 -11.10
C ALA A 60 5.06 12.22 -12.47
N LEU A 61 5.02 10.88 -12.52
CA LEU A 61 4.62 10.13 -13.73
C LEU A 61 3.17 10.41 -14.10
N GLY A 62 2.25 10.40 -13.12
CA GLY A 62 0.84 10.72 -13.31
C GLY A 62 0.64 12.16 -13.82
N ALA A 63 1.35 13.14 -13.27
CA ALA A 63 1.28 14.54 -13.68
C ALA A 63 1.79 14.76 -15.11
N GLU A 64 2.89 14.10 -15.50
CA GLU A 64 3.36 14.14 -16.89
C GLU A 64 2.35 13.48 -17.84
N LEU A 65 1.82 12.31 -17.48
CA LEU A 65 0.83 11.59 -18.28
C LEU A 65 -0.46 12.39 -18.45
N THR A 66 -1.00 12.98 -17.37
CA THR A 66 -2.21 13.81 -17.41
C THR A 66 -2.00 15.03 -18.31
N ARG A 67 -0.89 15.76 -18.14
CA ARG A 67 -0.61 16.96 -18.96
C ARG A 67 -0.52 16.61 -20.45
N LEU A 68 0.27 15.59 -20.78
CA LEU A 68 0.43 15.10 -22.15
C LEU A 68 -0.92 14.67 -22.75
N ALA A 69 -1.73 13.96 -21.97
CA ALA A 69 -3.03 13.48 -22.43
C ALA A 69 -4.02 14.62 -22.66
N VAL A 70 -4.02 15.66 -21.83
CA VAL A 70 -4.85 16.86 -22.04
C VAL A 70 -4.40 17.62 -23.28
N ASP A 71 -3.10 17.91 -23.40
CA ASP A 71 -2.53 18.69 -24.51
C ASP A 71 -2.78 18.03 -25.88
N HIS A 72 -2.83 16.70 -25.91
CA HIS A 72 -3.00 15.91 -27.14
C HIS A 72 -4.33 15.15 -27.24
N GLN A 73 -5.32 15.47 -26.39
CA GLN A 73 -6.67 14.91 -26.44
C GLN A 73 -6.71 13.36 -26.38
N LEU A 74 -6.01 12.77 -25.41
CA LEU A 74 -5.93 11.32 -25.17
C LEU A 74 -6.76 10.92 -23.94
N PRO A 75 -8.11 10.88 -24.01
CA PRO A 75 -8.98 10.77 -22.83
C PRO A 75 -8.77 9.51 -22.00
N GLY A 76 -8.42 8.37 -22.62
CA GLY A 76 -8.10 7.15 -21.90
C GLY A 76 -6.85 7.27 -21.03
N HIS A 77 -5.81 7.96 -21.53
CA HIS A 77 -4.59 8.23 -20.80
C HIS A 77 -4.77 9.34 -19.77
N GLU A 78 -5.66 10.31 -20.01
CA GLU A 78 -6.01 11.33 -19.03
C GLU A 78 -6.60 10.69 -17.78
N VAL A 79 -7.62 9.84 -17.93
CA VAL A 79 -8.23 9.12 -16.79
C VAL A 79 -7.19 8.29 -16.04
N LEU A 80 -6.32 7.57 -16.75
CA LEU A 80 -5.25 6.80 -16.14
C LEU A 80 -4.28 7.69 -15.34
N GLY A 81 -3.78 8.77 -15.94
CA GLY A 81 -2.87 9.70 -15.29
C GLY A 81 -3.47 10.27 -14.00
N ARG A 82 -4.74 10.67 -14.04
CA ARG A 82 -5.44 11.20 -12.87
C ARG A 82 -5.65 10.14 -11.79
N LEU A 83 -6.00 8.90 -12.14
CA LEU A 83 -6.12 7.80 -11.18
C LEU A 83 -4.79 7.53 -10.47
N VAL A 84 -3.68 7.51 -11.21
CA VAL A 84 -2.33 7.38 -10.66
C VAL A 84 -2.03 8.51 -9.67
N ARG A 85 -2.44 9.75 -9.99
CA ARG A 85 -2.26 10.89 -9.10
C ARG A 85 -3.12 10.82 -7.84
N VAL A 86 -4.41 10.48 -7.93
CA VAL A 86 -5.26 10.29 -6.73
C VAL A 86 -4.62 9.28 -5.77
N GLN A 87 -4.14 8.16 -6.30
CA GLN A 87 -3.44 7.12 -5.54
C GLN A 87 -2.15 7.65 -4.90
N ALA A 88 -1.28 8.27 -5.69
CA ALA A 88 -0.01 8.80 -5.21
C ALA A 88 -0.18 9.90 -4.16
N LEU A 89 -1.08 10.86 -4.41
CA LEU A 89 -1.37 11.99 -3.51
C LEU A 89 -2.02 11.51 -2.20
N ALA A 90 -2.92 10.52 -2.25
CA ALA A 90 -3.42 9.86 -1.04
C ALA A 90 -2.31 9.17 -0.24
N GLY A 91 -1.34 8.55 -0.92
CA GLY A 91 -0.12 8.01 -0.30
C GLY A 91 0.75 9.08 0.34
N LEU A 92 0.85 10.27 -0.26
CA LEU A 92 1.60 11.41 0.26
C LEU A 92 0.85 12.21 1.35
N GLY A 93 -0.44 11.94 1.55
CA GLY A 93 -1.30 12.70 2.45
C GLY A 93 -1.74 14.06 1.92
N ASP A 94 -1.49 14.38 0.64
CA ASP A 94 -2.01 15.59 -0.02
C ASP A 94 -3.45 15.34 -0.51
N LEU A 95 -4.36 15.28 0.46
CA LEU A 95 -5.77 14.97 0.21
C LEU A 95 -6.48 16.08 -0.58
N ALA A 96 -6.03 17.33 -0.47
CA ALA A 96 -6.61 18.44 -1.21
C ALA A 96 -6.34 18.30 -2.72
N ALA A 97 -5.10 17.99 -3.10
CA ALA A 97 -4.77 17.73 -4.50
C ALA A 97 -5.43 16.44 -5.00
N ALA A 98 -5.50 15.39 -4.17
CA ALA A 98 -6.19 14.16 -4.53
C ALA A 98 -7.71 14.37 -4.74
N ASP A 99 -8.35 15.21 -3.92
CA ASP A 99 -9.77 15.59 -4.08
C ASP A 99 -10.00 16.26 -5.45
N ALA A 100 -9.13 17.20 -5.86
CA ALA A 100 -9.23 17.85 -7.16
C ALA A 100 -9.11 16.88 -8.35
N GLU A 101 -8.21 15.90 -8.26
CA GLU A 101 -8.08 14.86 -9.29
C GLU A 101 -9.28 13.92 -9.32
N ALA A 102 -9.82 13.55 -8.16
CA ALA A 102 -11.02 12.70 -8.06
C ALA A 102 -12.25 13.38 -8.67
N GLU A 103 -12.43 14.69 -8.44
CA GLU A 103 -13.50 15.48 -9.06
C GLU A 103 -13.39 15.53 -10.59
N GLU A 104 -12.18 15.65 -11.12
CA GLU A 104 -11.96 15.64 -12.56
C GLU A 104 -12.22 14.27 -13.17
N ILE A 105 -11.78 13.19 -12.51
CA ILE A 105 -12.08 11.82 -12.94
C ILE A 105 -13.58 11.60 -13.04
N ASP A 106 -14.37 12.04 -12.05
CA ASP A 106 -15.82 11.88 -12.08
C ASP A 106 -16.46 12.70 -13.21
N ARG A 107 -15.97 13.91 -13.46
CA ARG A 107 -16.42 14.73 -14.60
C ARG A 107 -16.11 14.05 -15.93
N LEU A 108 -14.94 13.45 -16.08
CA LEU A 108 -14.56 12.67 -17.27
C LEU A 108 -15.35 11.36 -17.40
N ALA A 109 -15.61 10.68 -16.28
CA ALA A 109 -16.36 9.43 -16.23
C ALA A 109 -17.81 9.64 -16.68
N HIS A 110 -18.45 10.72 -16.22
CA HIS A 110 -19.79 11.11 -16.63
C HIS A 110 -19.86 11.44 -18.12
N ARG A 111 -18.91 12.23 -18.63
CA ARG A 111 -18.88 12.64 -20.05
C ARG A 111 -18.61 11.50 -21.02
N ASN A 112 -17.82 10.51 -20.61
CA ASN A 112 -17.35 9.43 -21.50
C ASN A 112 -18.02 8.07 -21.22
N GLU A 113 -19.11 8.05 -20.44
CA GLU A 113 -19.84 6.83 -20.04
C GLU A 113 -18.91 5.74 -19.47
N ARG A 114 -17.97 6.14 -18.58
CA ARG A 114 -16.99 5.24 -17.95
C ARG A 114 -17.32 5.03 -16.46
N PRO A 115 -18.39 4.28 -16.11
CA PRO A 115 -18.84 4.14 -14.73
C PRO A 115 -17.80 3.50 -13.79
N LEU A 116 -16.87 2.69 -14.33
CA LEU A 116 -15.82 2.03 -13.53
C LEU A 116 -14.82 3.01 -12.91
N ALA A 117 -14.59 4.18 -13.52
CA ALA A 117 -13.66 5.16 -12.95
C ALA A 117 -14.19 5.76 -11.63
N ALA A 118 -15.53 5.91 -11.52
CA ALA A 118 -16.19 6.42 -10.32
C ALA A 118 -16.11 5.44 -9.12
N VAL A 119 -15.82 4.16 -9.37
CA VAL A 119 -15.60 3.19 -8.30
C VAL A 119 -14.32 3.53 -7.54
N PHE A 120 -13.23 3.84 -8.26
CA PHE A 120 -11.95 4.20 -7.64
C PHE A 120 -12.03 5.50 -6.85
N THR A 121 -12.73 6.52 -7.36
CA THR A 121 -12.92 7.79 -6.64
C THR A 121 -13.80 7.61 -5.41
N SER A 122 -14.78 6.70 -5.44
CA SER A 122 -15.60 6.38 -4.26
C SER A 122 -14.80 5.66 -3.17
N TRP A 123 -13.94 4.69 -3.54
CA TRP A 123 -12.98 4.08 -2.60
C TRP A 123 -12.04 5.11 -1.98
N TYR A 124 -11.49 6.00 -2.81
CA TYR A 124 -10.66 7.11 -2.32
C TYR A 124 -11.42 7.99 -1.33
N ARG A 125 -12.69 8.31 -1.57
CA ARG A 125 -13.50 9.12 -0.63
C ARG A 125 -13.78 8.43 0.70
N ALA A 126 -13.87 7.11 0.74
CA ALA A 126 -13.95 6.35 1.99
C ALA A 126 -12.62 6.39 2.75
N LEU A 127 -11.50 6.23 2.04
CA LEU A 127 -10.15 6.42 2.60
C LEU A 127 -9.96 7.83 3.15
N ARG A 128 -10.30 8.87 2.37
CA ARG A 128 -10.22 10.27 2.77
C ARG A 128 -11.03 10.53 4.05
N ALA A 129 -12.26 10.03 4.15
CA ALA A 129 -13.06 10.15 5.36
C ALA A 129 -12.38 9.47 6.57
N CYS A 130 -11.68 8.35 6.34
CA CYS A 130 -10.93 7.69 7.41
C CYS A 130 -9.74 8.54 7.88
N GLU A 131 -9.06 9.22 6.95
CA GLU A 131 -7.95 10.12 7.28
C GLU A 131 -8.39 11.40 7.99
N THR A 132 -9.48 12.02 7.56
CA THR A 132 -9.91 13.32 8.10
C THR A 132 -10.82 13.20 9.32
N ASP A 133 -11.75 12.24 9.29
CA ASP A 133 -12.88 12.16 10.22
C ASP A 133 -12.83 10.89 11.09
N GLY A 134 -11.88 9.99 10.81
CA GLY A 134 -11.65 8.75 11.56
C GLY A 134 -12.52 7.57 11.12
N TRP A 135 -12.25 6.41 11.73
CA TRP A 135 -12.92 5.15 11.39
C TRP A 135 -14.45 5.16 11.54
N PRO A 136 -15.05 5.75 12.61
CA PRO A 136 -16.51 5.77 12.75
C PRO A 136 -17.24 6.44 11.57
N ALA A 137 -16.66 7.49 11.00
CA ALA A 137 -17.22 8.19 9.84
C ALA A 137 -17.00 7.43 8.52
N ALA A 138 -15.87 6.74 8.38
CA ALA A 138 -15.53 5.99 7.16
C ALA A 138 -16.22 4.63 7.05
N ARG A 139 -16.47 3.95 8.18
CA ARG A 139 -17.06 2.60 8.25
C ARG A 139 -18.34 2.43 7.42
N PRO A 140 -19.38 3.29 7.53
CA PRO A 140 -20.60 3.11 6.72
C PRO A 140 -20.31 3.21 5.22
N ARG A 141 -19.43 4.13 4.79
CA ARG A 141 -19.04 4.27 3.37
C ARG A 141 -18.34 3.03 2.84
N TYR A 142 -17.44 2.45 3.63
CA TYR A 142 -16.79 1.20 3.26
C TYR A 142 -17.78 0.04 3.15
N ALA A 143 -18.76 -0.04 4.06
CA ALA A 143 -19.79 -1.08 4.02
C ALA A 143 -20.65 -0.98 2.75
N GLU A 144 -21.07 0.23 2.37
CA GLU A 144 -21.79 0.50 1.12
C GLU A 144 -20.95 0.10 -0.10
N LEU A 145 -19.69 0.52 -0.18
CA LEU A 145 -18.81 0.19 -1.31
C LEU A 145 -18.56 -1.31 -1.46
N LEU A 146 -18.37 -2.02 -0.35
CA LEU A 146 -18.20 -3.47 -0.38
C LEU A 146 -19.44 -4.17 -0.92
N ALA A 147 -20.64 -3.69 -0.57
CA ALA A 147 -21.89 -4.23 -1.10
C ALA A 147 -22.08 -3.92 -2.59
N GLU A 148 -21.82 -2.69 -3.02
CA GLU A 148 -21.99 -2.25 -4.41
C GLU A 148 -20.99 -2.92 -5.36
N THR A 149 -19.73 -3.06 -4.93
CA THR A 149 -18.66 -3.56 -5.80
C THR A 149 -18.59 -5.07 -5.89
N ALA A 150 -19.29 -5.81 -5.02
CA ALA A 150 -19.29 -7.28 -5.00
C ALA A 150 -19.65 -7.91 -6.36
N GLY A 151 -20.50 -7.25 -7.15
CA GLY A 151 -20.97 -7.74 -8.46
C GLY A 151 -20.19 -7.24 -9.68
N TYR A 152 -19.21 -6.35 -9.53
CA TYR A 152 -18.61 -5.63 -10.67
C TYR A 152 -17.58 -6.42 -11.48
N GLY A 153 -17.37 -7.72 -11.19
CA GLY A 153 -16.43 -8.55 -11.93
C GLY A 153 -14.96 -8.07 -11.81
N MET A 154 -14.61 -7.39 -10.71
CA MET A 154 -13.28 -6.84 -10.46
C MET A 154 -12.53 -7.65 -9.37
N PRO A 155 -12.13 -8.91 -9.63
CA PRO A 155 -11.55 -9.78 -8.60
C PRO A 155 -10.21 -9.29 -8.05
N GLY A 156 -9.52 -8.37 -8.74
CA GLY A 156 -8.30 -7.71 -8.23
C GLY A 156 -8.59 -6.62 -7.19
N LEU A 157 -9.80 -6.05 -7.21
CA LEU A 157 -10.28 -5.10 -6.21
C LEU A 157 -11.07 -5.82 -5.10
N THR A 158 -12.02 -6.68 -5.46
CA THR A 158 -13.05 -7.18 -4.56
C THR A 158 -12.59 -8.34 -3.67
N ARG A 159 -11.72 -9.24 -4.17
CA ARG A 159 -11.24 -10.37 -3.36
C ARG A 159 -10.30 -9.88 -2.26
N GLY A 160 -10.67 -10.11 -1.01
CA GLY A 160 -9.89 -9.65 0.14
C GLY A 160 -10.15 -8.20 0.57
N ALA A 161 -10.96 -7.43 -0.15
CA ALA A 161 -11.22 -6.02 0.18
C ALA A 161 -11.81 -5.85 1.59
N ALA A 162 -12.80 -6.67 1.93
CA ALA A 162 -13.44 -6.64 3.25
C ALA A 162 -12.43 -6.91 4.37
N ALA A 163 -11.48 -7.83 4.16
CA ALA A 163 -10.43 -8.14 5.13
C ALA A 163 -9.44 -6.97 5.29
N LEU A 164 -9.08 -6.26 4.21
CA LEU A 164 -8.24 -5.06 4.30
C LEU A 164 -8.96 -3.93 5.05
N VAL A 165 -10.25 -3.73 4.76
CA VAL A 165 -11.10 -2.73 5.45
C VAL A 165 -11.21 -3.05 6.94
N ALA A 166 -11.43 -4.32 7.30
CA ALA A 166 -11.52 -4.75 8.70
C ALA A 166 -10.22 -4.51 9.50
N LEU A 167 -9.05 -4.49 8.84
CA LEU A 167 -7.78 -4.18 9.48
C LEU A 167 -7.60 -2.71 9.85
N VAL A 168 -8.26 -1.79 9.13
CA VAL A 168 -8.09 -0.33 9.28
C VAL A 168 -8.07 0.15 10.74
N PRO A 169 -9.08 -0.15 11.59
CA PRO A 169 -9.08 0.33 12.98
C PRO A 169 -7.86 -0.15 13.76
N SER A 170 -7.61 -1.47 13.81
CA SER A 170 -6.49 -2.05 14.58
C SER A 170 -5.13 -1.54 14.12
N MET A 171 -4.92 -1.39 12.81
CA MET A 171 -3.66 -0.93 12.27
C MET A 171 -3.42 0.56 12.59
N ARG A 172 -4.46 1.40 12.47
CA ARG A 172 -4.40 2.82 12.84
C ARG A 172 -4.26 3.04 14.34
N ASP A 173 -4.84 2.19 15.16
CA ASP A 173 -4.75 2.26 16.63
C ASP A 173 -3.47 1.57 17.14
N GLY A 174 -2.80 0.80 16.30
CA GLY A 174 -1.56 0.12 16.64
C GLY A 174 -1.77 -1.08 17.57
N THR A 175 -2.96 -1.66 17.54
CA THR A 175 -3.36 -2.84 18.29
C THR A 175 -3.33 -4.08 17.40
N LEU A 176 -3.57 -5.26 17.98
CA LEU A 176 -3.91 -6.45 17.20
C LEU A 176 -5.42 -6.41 16.89
N PRO A 177 -5.85 -6.92 15.72
CA PRO A 177 -7.28 -7.03 15.41
C PRO A 177 -7.99 -8.02 16.34
N ASP A 178 -9.30 -7.88 16.48
CA ASP A 178 -10.13 -8.94 17.03
C ASP A 178 -10.32 -10.05 15.96
N PRO A 179 -9.96 -11.32 16.23
CA PRO A 179 -10.19 -12.41 15.29
C PRO A 179 -11.66 -12.58 14.85
N ASP A 180 -12.62 -12.21 15.70
CA ASP A 180 -14.05 -12.36 15.42
C ASP A 180 -14.53 -11.39 14.33
N ASP A 181 -13.88 -10.22 14.19
CA ASP A 181 -14.15 -9.26 13.10
C ASP A 181 -13.83 -9.83 11.71
N PHE A 182 -13.04 -10.92 11.66
CA PHE A 182 -12.63 -11.60 10.43
C PHE A 182 -13.43 -12.88 10.18
N ALA A 183 -14.32 -13.27 11.09
CA ALA A 183 -15.15 -14.45 10.94
C ALA A 183 -16.07 -14.30 9.72
N GLY A 184 -15.96 -15.24 8.77
CA GLY A 184 -16.77 -15.23 7.54
C GLY A 184 -16.28 -14.27 6.44
N LEU A 185 -15.20 -13.49 6.67
CA LEU A 185 -14.62 -12.66 5.62
C LEU A 185 -13.75 -13.50 4.68
N ASP A 186 -13.87 -13.26 3.37
CA ASP A 186 -12.90 -13.76 2.40
C ASP A 186 -11.62 -12.92 2.47
N ALA A 187 -10.56 -13.50 3.06
CA ALA A 187 -9.23 -12.91 3.06
C ALA A 187 -8.60 -12.82 1.65
N GLY A 188 -9.13 -13.56 0.67
CA GLY A 188 -8.68 -13.57 -0.71
C GLY A 188 -7.16 -13.76 -0.84
N PRO A 189 -6.48 -12.96 -1.68
CA PRO A 189 -5.03 -13.07 -1.86
C PRO A 189 -4.23 -12.67 -0.62
N TYR A 190 -4.82 -11.95 0.35
CA TYR A 190 -4.11 -11.43 1.52
C TYR A 190 -3.99 -12.44 2.67
N ARG A 191 -4.63 -13.61 2.55
CA ARG A 191 -4.60 -14.68 3.54
C ARG A 191 -3.20 -14.99 4.12
N PRO A 192 -2.11 -15.05 3.33
CA PRO A 192 -0.78 -15.36 3.88
C PRO A 192 -0.30 -14.37 4.95
N TRP A 193 -0.67 -13.09 4.86
CA TRP A 193 -0.28 -12.05 5.83
C TRP A 193 -1.27 -11.91 6.99
N LEU A 194 -2.56 -12.22 6.75
CA LEU A 194 -3.60 -12.22 7.79
C LEU A 194 -3.47 -13.39 8.77
N VAL A 195 -3.14 -14.59 8.29
CA VAL A 195 -3.02 -15.79 9.14
C VAL A 195 -2.09 -15.60 10.34
N PRO A 196 -0.82 -15.17 10.19
CA PRO A 196 0.06 -14.98 11.33
C PRO A 196 -0.43 -13.85 12.26
N LEU A 197 -1.06 -12.80 11.73
CA LEU A 197 -1.63 -11.70 12.52
C LEU A 197 -2.77 -12.18 13.42
N LEU A 198 -3.72 -12.93 12.87
CA LEU A 198 -4.88 -13.46 13.61
C LEU A 198 -4.47 -14.54 14.62
N GLN A 199 -3.42 -15.32 14.31
CA GLN A 199 -2.81 -16.24 15.28
C GLN A 199 -2.14 -15.49 16.44
N ALA A 200 -1.47 -14.36 16.17
CA ALA A 200 -0.91 -13.52 17.24
C ALA A 200 -2.03 -12.91 18.10
N ALA A 201 -3.09 -12.38 17.46
CA ALA A 201 -4.25 -11.81 18.13
C ALA A 201 -4.98 -12.80 19.05
N SER A 202 -5.11 -14.06 18.63
CA SER A 202 -5.70 -15.14 19.43
C SER A 202 -4.77 -15.72 20.51
N GLY A 203 -3.58 -15.16 20.71
CA GLY A 203 -2.59 -15.64 21.68
C GLY A 203 -1.83 -16.90 21.25
N ALA A 204 -2.06 -17.42 20.03
CA ALA A 204 -1.34 -18.56 19.46
C ALA A 204 0.08 -18.18 18.97
N THR A 205 0.85 -17.60 19.87
CA THR A 205 2.16 -16.94 19.63
C THR A 205 3.13 -17.81 18.84
N GLU A 206 3.26 -19.09 19.20
CA GLU A 206 4.22 -19.98 18.53
C GLU A 206 3.78 -20.35 17.11
N ARG A 207 2.47 -20.53 16.87
CA ARG A 207 1.94 -20.74 15.52
C ARG A 207 2.17 -19.51 14.65
N ALA A 208 1.94 -18.32 15.20
CA ALA A 208 2.21 -17.07 14.51
C ALA A 208 3.69 -16.92 14.14
N ARG A 209 4.63 -17.28 15.01
CA ARG A 209 6.07 -17.30 14.68
C ARG A 209 6.39 -18.27 13.55
N GLN A 210 5.86 -19.49 13.60
CA GLN A 210 6.06 -20.49 12.55
C GLN A 210 5.50 -20.03 11.21
N ALA A 211 4.32 -19.41 11.22
CA ALA A 211 3.72 -18.81 10.04
C ALA A 211 4.60 -17.67 9.48
N LEU A 212 5.10 -16.75 10.34
CA LEU A 212 6.03 -15.70 9.94
C LEU A 212 7.33 -16.21 9.30
N ALA A 213 7.88 -17.34 9.77
CA ALA A 213 9.09 -17.93 9.19
C ALA A 213 8.91 -18.40 7.72
N THR A 214 7.66 -18.59 7.29
CA THR A 214 7.31 -19.04 5.93
C THR A 214 6.51 -18.02 5.12
N VAL A 215 6.13 -16.89 5.73
CA VAL A 215 5.25 -15.90 5.11
C VAL A 215 5.90 -15.35 3.83
N PRO A 216 5.15 -15.23 2.72
CA PRO A 216 5.68 -14.61 1.53
C PRO A 216 5.98 -13.13 1.79
N ARG A 217 7.03 -12.64 1.13
CA ARG A 217 7.31 -11.21 1.01
C ARG A 217 6.09 -10.53 0.36
N PRO A 218 5.64 -9.37 0.86
CA PRO A 218 4.60 -8.57 0.20
C PRO A 218 4.87 -8.39 -1.30
N PRO A 219 3.84 -8.45 -2.16
CA PRO A 219 3.98 -8.18 -3.59
C PRO A 219 4.49 -6.76 -3.85
N HIS A 220 5.09 -6.51 -5.01
CA HIS A 220 5.47 -5.15 -5.43
C HIS A 220 4.29 -4.50 -6.14
N ASP A 221 3.34 -4.04 -5.35
CA ASP A 221 2.14 -3.37 -5.81
C ASP A 221 1.76 -2.24 -4.85
N LEU A 222 0.58 -1.66 -5.08
CA LEU A 222 0.03 -0.54 -4.31
C LEU A 222 -0.21 -0.84 -2.82
N LEU A 223 -0.17 -2.10 -2.39
CA LEU A 223 -0.43 -2.54 -1.02
C LEU A 223 0.84 -3.01 -0.29
N GLN A 224 2.02 -2.90 -0.90
CA GLN A 224 3.25 -3.40 -0.28
C GLN A 224 3.52 -2.75 1.08
N GLU A 225 3.35 -1.43 1.20
CA GLU A 225 3.58 -0.70 2.45
C GLU A 225 2.60 -1.18 3.54
N ALA A 226 1.31 -1.31 3.21
CA ALA A 226 0.30 -1.81 4.13
C ALA A 226 0.62 -3.23 4.63
N LEU A 227 1.01 -4.13 3.73
CA LEU A 227 1.33 -5.52 4.07
C LEU A 227 2.63 -5.64 4.87
N TRP A 228 3.64 -4.80 4.60
CA TRP A 228 4.82 -4.71 5.45
C TRP A 228 4.48 -4.18 6.84
N CYS A 229 3.58 -3.21 6.99
CA CYS A 229 3.09 -2.77 8.30
C CYS A 229 2.37 -3.90 9.06
N VAL A 230 1.56 -4.72 8.37
CA VAL A 230 0.92 -5.91 8.97
C VAL A 230 1.98 -6.90 9.49
N LEU A 231 3.02 -7.17 8.69
CA LEU A 231 4.12 -8.03 9.11
C LEU A 231 4.90 -7.44 10.30
N ALA A 232 5.20 -6.14 10.29
CA ALA A 232 5.86 -5.47 11.40
C ALA A 232 5.04 -5.59 12.70
N ARG A 233 3.72 -5.32 12.63
CA ARG A 233 2.81 -5.46 13.79
C ARG A 233 2.81 -6.89 14.33
N THR A 234 2.69 -7.87 13.45
CA THR A 234 2.65 -9.28 13.83
C THR A 234 3.97 -9.72 14.45
N ALA A 235 5.09 -9.37 13.81
CA ALA A 235 6.43 -9.73 14.26
C ALA A 235 6.78 -9.08 15.60
N ALA A 236 6.38 -7.81 15.80
CA ALA A 236 6.50 -7.12 17.08
C ALA A 236 5.75 -7.85 18.19
N ALA A 237 4.47 -8.20 17.95
CA ALA A 237 3.62 -8.86 18.95
C ALA A 237 4.16 -10.21 19.43
N VAL A 238 4.80 -10.99 18.56
CA VAL A 238 5.33 -12.32 18.90
C VAL A 238 6.84 -12.36 19.11
N GLY A 239 7.52 -11.21 18.99
CA GLY A 239 8.96 -11.07 19.17
C GLY A 239 9.83 -11.67 18.05
N HIS A 240 9.31 -11.76 16.82
CA HIS A 240 10.00 -12.32 15.65
C HIS A 240 10.94 -11.28 15.00
N GLN A 241 12.16 -11.19 15.51
CA GLN A 241 13.14 -10.14 15.18
C GLN A 241 13.54 -10.04 13.70
N GLU A 242 13.67 -11.16 13.00
CA GLU A 242 14.11 -11.18 11.59
C GLU A 242 13.12 -10.46 10.67
N VAL A 243 11.84 -10.88 10.68
CA VAL A 243 10.78 -10.21 9.93
C VAL A 243 10.56 -8.77 10.41
N LEU A 244 10.69 -8.48 11.71
CA LEU A 244 10.53 -7.11 12.22
C LEU A 244 11.58 -6.16 11.65
N ARG A 245 12.88 -6.53 11.71
CA ARG A 245 13.96 -5.74 11.10
C ARG A 245 13.76 -5.59 9.61
N ARG A 246 13.39 -6.67 8.92
CA ARG A 246 13.15 -6.62 7.48
C ARG A 246 12.02 -5.67 7.11
N ALA A 247 10.88 -5.74 7.79
CA ALA A 247 9.75 -4.86 7.54
C ALA A 247 10.12 -3.40 7.81
N ARG A 248 10.85 -3.13 8.88
CA ARG A 248 11.38 -1.80 9.19
C ARG A 248 12.30 -1.28 8.08
N ASP A 249 13.26 -2.08 7.62
CA ASP A 249 14.19 -1.68 6.56
C ASP A 249 13.49 -1.42 5.23
N GLU A 250 12.50 -2.25 4.86
CA GLU A 250 11.71 -2.08 3.65
C GLU A 250 10.79 -0.85 3.71
N LEU A 251 10.27 -0.51 4.89
CA LEU A 251 9.40 0.66 5.09
C LEU A 251 10.19 1.97 5.24
N ALA A 252 11.51 1.93 5.47
CA ALA A 252 12.30 3.12 5.81
C ALA A 252 12.21 4.23 4.76
N ALA A 253 12.18 3.88 3.46
CA ALA A 253 12.04 4.85 2.38
C ALA A 253 10.65 5.50 2.31
N ALA A 254 9.65 4.89 2.95
CA ALA A 254 8.27 5.35 2.98
C ALA A 254 7.89 6.14 4.24
N ASP A 255 8.85 6.58 5.06
CA ASP A 255 8.58 7.27 6.34
C ASP A 255 7.61 8.47 6.20
N GLY A 256 7.72 9.21 5.09
CA GLY A 256 6.84 10.33 4.76
C GLY A 256 5.50 9.96 4.10
N GLU A 257 5.17 8.69 3.95
CA GLU A 257 3.98 8.21 3.27
C GLU A 257 2.94 7.60 4.24
N SER A 258 1.73 7.42 3.73
CA SER A 258 0.62 6.74 4.40
C SER A 258 0.55 5.26 3.98
N ALA A 259 0.59 4.35 4.96
CA ALA A 259 0.65 2.92 4.70
C ALA A 259 -0.67 2.41 4.09
N GLY A 260 -0.61 1.99 2.83
CA GLY A 260 -1.79 1.61 2.05
C GLY A 260 -2.47 2.80 1.36
N GLY A 261 -2.19 4.04 1.76
CA GLY A 261 -2.74 5.25 1.16
C GLY A 261 -2.55 5.30 -0.35
N GLY A 262 -1.37 4.85 -0.80
CA GLY A 262 -1.00 4.70 -2.21
C GLY A 262 -1.93 3.81 -3.04
N SER A 263 -2.74 2.95 -2.43
CA SER A 263 -3.74 2.15 -3.15
C SER A 263 -5.00 2.91 -3.54
N GLY A 264 -5.29 4.01 -2.84
CA GLY A 264 -6.59 4.69 -2.91
C GLY A 264 -7.75 3.89 -2.28
N LEU A 265 -7.49 2.76 -1.62
CA LEU A 265 -8.52 1.88 -1.08
C LEU A 265 -8.65 1.99 0.44
N VAL A 266 -7.55 1.76 1.15
CA VAL A 266 -7.48 1.75 2.61
C VAL A 266 -6.27 2.54 3.08
N SER A 267 -6.28 2.97 4.33
CA SER A 267 -5.09 3.51 4.96
C SER A 267 -4.94 3.05 6.40
N PHE A 268 -3.75 2.55 6.70
CA PHE A 268 -3.31 2.17 8.04
C PHE A 268 -2.59 3.34 8.76
N GLY A 269 -2.67 4.55 8.19
CA GLY A 269 -2.08 5.76 8.73
C GLY A 269 -0.59 5.90 8.40
N PRO A 270 0.09 6.92 8.98
CA PRO A 270 1.47 7.26 8.61
C PRO A 270 2.45 6.10 8.85
N VAL A 271 3.29 5.80 7.85
CA VAL A 271 4.35 4.77 7.95
C VAL A 271 5.31 5.10 9.10
N ALA A 272 5.64 6.37 9.32
CA ALA A 272 6.44 6.82 10.46
C ALA A 272 5.94 6.29 11.82
N ARG A 273 4.62 6.14 12.00
CA ARG A 273 4.05 5.58 13.24
C ARG A 273 4.37 4.10 13.38
N HIS A 274 4.31 3.35 12.29
CA HIS A 274 4.64 1.93 12.26
C HIS A 274 6.14 1.69 12.44
N LEU A 275 6.98 2.54 11.84
CA LEU A 275 8.43 2.53 12.03
C LEU A 275 8.81 2.78 13.48
N ARG A 276 8.26 3.83 14.12
CA ARG A 276 8.51 4.10 15.55
C ARG A 276 8.10 2.92 16.45
N ALA A 277 6.97 2.28 16.16
CA ALA A 277 6.53 1.10 16.91
C ALA A 277 7.48 -0.09 16.73
N ALA A 278 8.00 -0.31 15.52
CA ALA A 278 9.00 -1.34 15.27
C ALA A 278 10.32 -1.04 15.99
N ASP A 279 10.80 0.21 15.91
CA ASP A 279 12.04 0.65 16.53
C ASP A 279 12.01 0.53 18.06
N ALA A 280 10.87 0.82 18.70
CA ALA A 280 10.71 0.65 20.14
C ALA A 280 10.92 -0.81 20.58
N VAL A 281 10.43 -1.78 19.81
CA VAL A 281 10.57 -3.21 20.10
C VAL A 281 11.98 -3.71 19.80
N LEU A 282 12.64 -3.16 18.77
CA LEU A 282 14.03 -3.48 18.45
C LEU A 282 15.02 -2.89 19.48
N GLY A 283 14.78 -1.66 19.93
CA GLY A 283 15.63 -0.95 20.90
C GLY A 283 15.43 -1.40 22.35
N GLY A 284 14.23 -1.85 22.73
CA GLY A 284 13.95 -2.37 24.09
C GLY A 284 14.56 -3.75 24.38
N ARG A 285 15.35 -4.31 23.46
CA ARG A 285 15.95 -5.65 23.57
C ARG A 285 17.47 -5.68 23.56
N ASP A 286 18.16 -4.53 23.66
CA ASP A 286 19.62 -4.49 23.80
C ASP A 286 20.04 -4.92 25.22
N PRO A 287 20.56 -6.15 25.45
CA PRO A 287 20.97 -6.61 26.77
C PRO A 287 22.41 -6.18 27.10
N SER A 288 23.06 -5.38 26.25
CA SER A 288 24.50 -5.10 26.36
C SER A 288 24.89 -4.00 27.36
N LEU A 289 23.96 -3.50 28.18
CA LEU A 289 24.24 -2.50 29.23
C LEU A 289 23.94 -2.93 30.67
N THR A 290 23.62 -4.19 30.93
CA THR A 290 23.64 -4.73 32.31
C THR A 290 24.86 -5.63 32.53
N GLY A 291 26.03 -5.02 32.63
CA GLY A 291 27.18 -5.65 33.29
C GLY A 291 27.02 -5.49 34.81
N PRO A 292 27.16 -6.56 35.61
CA PRO A 292 27.15 -6.42 37.05
C PRO A 292 28.42 -5.69 37.48
N ALA A 293 28.26 -4.56 38.14
CA ALA A 293 29.32 -4.02 38.98
C ALA A 293 29.38 -4.86 40.26
N ASP A 294 29.91 -6.08 40.12
CA ASP A 294 30.45 -6.86 41.24
C ASP A 294 31.95 -6.63 41.27
N GLY A 295 32.41 -6.02 42.35
CA GLY A 295 33.79 -5.68 42.60
C GLY A 295 33.96 -5.16 44.02
N GLY A 296 33.73 -6.05 44.99
CA GLY A 296 34.07 -5.80 46.38
C GLY A 296 35.59 -5.84 46.60
N ALA A 297 36.09 -4.85 47.34
CA ALA A 297 37.01 -4.95 48.49
C ALA A 297 37.07 -3.57 49.16
#